data_AF-A0A920JVG6-F1
#
_entry.id   AF-A0A920JVG6-F1
#
_cell.length_a   1.000
_cell.length_b   1.000
_cell.length_c   1.000
_cell.angle_alpha   90.00
_cell.angle_beta   90.00
_cell.angle_gamma   90.00
#
_symmetry.space_group_name_H-M   'P 1'
#
loop_
_entity.id
_entity.type
_entity.pdbx_description
1 polymer ?
#
loop_
_entity_poly.entity_id
_entity_poly.type
_entity_poly.pdbx_seq_one_letter_code
_entity_poly.pdbx_strand_id
1 'polypeptide(L)' 'MEVGKVSDRTDGKLVHLDGLNFSRAWVLKGLSNQYKGYEHLGKIAKTHINFSLPNLVNDSYEGGHWLGSFAIYALLD' A
#
# COMPACT_ATOMS: atom_id res chain seq x y z
N MET A 1 2.21 -13.15 0.91
CA MET A 1 2.73 -12.15 1.87
C MET A 1 1.55 -11.43 2.49
N GLU A 2 1.57 -11.19 3.80
CA GLU A 2 0.48 -10.49 4.51
C GLU A 2 0.63 -8.97 4.44
N VAL A 3 -0.49 -8.27 4.61
CA VAL A 3 -0.54 -6.80 4.71
C VAL A 3 0.01 -6.31 6.05
N GLY A 4 0.58 -5.11 6.06
CA GLY A 4 0.81 -4.36 7.30
C GLY A 4 -0.53 -3.96 7.91
N LYS A 5 -0.76 -4.34 9.16
CA LYS A 5 -2.00 -4.03 9.89
C LYS A 5 -1.76 -2.86 10.84
N VAL A 6 -2.56 -1.81 10.71
CA VAL A 6 -2.60 -0.71 11.67
C VAL A 6 -3.48 -1.14 12.85
N SER A 7 -2.87 -1.57 13.97
CA SER A 7 -3.61 -2.06 15.13
C SER A 7 -4.26 -0.95 15.95
N ASP A 8 -3.67 0.25 15.93
CA ASP A 8 -4.18 1.46 16.55
C ASP A 8 -3.96 2.63 15.59
N ARG A 9 -5.05 3.26 15.13
CA ARG A 9 -4.99 4.38 14.19
C ARG A 9 -4.78 5.73 14.87
N THR A 10 -4.89 5.79 16.20
CA THR A 10 -4.57 7.01 16.96
C THR A 10 -3.06 7.16 17.17
N ASP A 11 -2.29 6.09 16.98
CA ASP A 11 -0.83 6.14 16.87
C ASP A 11 -0.41 6.57 15.46
N GLY A 12 -0.01 7.83 15.34
CA GLY A 12 0.50 8.43 14.10
C GLY A 12 1.75 7.72 13.52
N LYS A 13 2.43 6.85 14.27
CA LYS A 13 3.50 6.00 13.72
C LYS A 13 2.94 4.78 13.03
N LEU A 14 1.92 4.13 13.59
CA LEU A 14 1.36 2.89 13.04
C LEU A 14 0.62 3.11 11.73
N VAL A 15 0.04 4.30 11.49
CA VAL A 15 -0.58 4.64 10.21
C VAL A 15 0.40 4.58 9.03
N HIS A 16 1.72 4.58 9.28
CA HIS A 16 2.74 4.39 8.25
C HIS A 16 2.74 2.99 7.61
N LEU A 17 2.10 2.01 8.25
CA LEU A 17 1.92 0.69 7.65
C LEU A 17 1.02 0.71 6.41
N ASP A 18 0.12 1.71 6.27
CA ASP A 18 -0.64 1.90 5.04
C ASP A 18 0.27 2.33 3.88
N GLY A 19 1.26 3.19 4.14
CA GLY A 19 2.24 3.57 3.12
C GLY A 19 3.20 2.44 2.77
N LEU A 20 3.57 1.60 3.74
CA LEU A 20 4.32 0.38 3.49
C LEU A 20 3.54 -0.58 2.57
N ASN A 21 2.22 -0.70 2.74
CA ASN A 21 1.39 -1.51 1.86
C ASN A 21 1.40 -0.96 0.42
N PHE A 22 1.25 0.35 0.23
CA PHE A 22 1.34 0.96 -1.10
C PHE A 22 2.74 0.78 -1.73
N SER A 23 3.81 1.03 -0.98
CA SER A 23 5.19 0.82 -1.44
C SER A 23 5.44 -0.63 -1.89
N ARG A 24 4.99 -1.61 -1.09
CA ARG A 24 5.07 -3.03 -1.46
C ARG A 24 4.25 -3.33 -2.71
N ALA A 25 3.02 -2.82 -2.80
CA ALA A 25 2.17 -3.05 -3.96
C ALA A 25 2.83 -2.55 -5.25
N TRP A 26 3.43 -1.37 -5.22
CA TRP A 26 4.14 -0.80 -6.37
C TRP A 26 5.26 -1.72 -6.85
N VAL A 27 6.17 -2.11 -5.96
CA VAL A 27 7.31 -2.99 -6.30
C VAL A 27 6.83 -4.36 -6.81
N LEU A 28 5.87 -4.98 -6.12
CA LEU A 28 5.34 -6.30 -6.49
C LEU A 28 4.66 -6.29 -7.85
N LYS A 29 3.91 -5.22 -8.17
CA LYS A 29 3.27 -5.05 -9.48
C LYS A 29 4.30 -4.85 -10.57
N GLY A 30 5.34 -4.04 -10.34
CA GLY A 30 6.46 -3.88 -11.26
C GLY A 30 7.15 -5.22 -11.58
N LEU A 31 7.47 -6.02 -10.54
CA LEU A 31 8.04 -7.36 -10.72
C LEU A 31 7.12 -8.30 -11.49
N SER A 32 5.82 -8.28 -11.17
CA SER A 32 4.79 -9.07 -11.86
C SER A 32 4.69 -8.75 -13.35
N ASN A 33 4.93 -7.50 -13.73
CA ASN A 33 4.85 -7.05 -15.12
C ASN A 33 6.16 -7.34 -15.90
N GLN A 34 7.31 -7.30 -15.22
CA GLN A 34 8.62 -7.42 -15.86
C GLN A 34 9.08 -8.87 -16.09
N TYR A 35 8.77 -9.79 -15.17
CA TYR A 35 9.34 -11.14 -15.17
C TYR A 35 8.28 -12.23 -15.35
N LYS A 36 8.53 -13.14 -16.31
CA LYS A 36 7.71 -14.35 -16.47
C LYS A 36 7.83 -15.25 -15.24
N GLY A 37 6.70 -15.79 -14.77
CA GLY A 37 6.61 -16.61 -13.56
C GLY A 37 6.28 -15.82 -12.28
N TYR A 38 6.28 -14.49 -12.34
CA TYR A 38 6.03 -13.59 -11.20
C TYR A 38 4.60 -13.03 -11.21
N GLU A 39 3.72 -13.51 -12.10
CA GLU A 39 2.35 -13.02 -12.29
C GLU A 39 1.50 -13.15 -11.02
N HIS A 40 1.85 -14.10 -10.16
CA HIS A 40 1.21 -14.30 -8.87
C HIS A 40 1.38 -13.09 -7.92
N LEU A 41 2.44 -12.30 -8.07
CA LEU A 41 2.70 -11.11 -7.26
C LEU A 41 1.68 -10.01 -7.52
N GLY A 42 1.10 -9.93 -8.72
CA GLY A 42 0.04 -8.96 -9.03
C GLY A 42 -1.19 -9.11 -8.14
N LYS A 43 -1.55 -10.36 -7.78
CA LYS A 43 -2.65 -10.62 -6.82
C LYS A 43 -2.30 -10.11 -5.43
N ILE A 44 -1.06 -10.33 -4.99
CA ILE A 44 -0.57 -9.88 -3.68
C ILE A 44 -0.55 -8.35 -3.62
N ALA A 45 -0.03 -7.69 -4.66
CA ALA A 45 -0.04 -6.23 -4.79
C ALA A 45 -1.45 -5.66 -4.63
N LYS A 46 -2.43 -6.26 -5.32
CA LYS A 46 -3.84 -5.85 -5.22
C LYS A 46 -4.40 -6.00 -3.80
N THR A 47 -4.01 -7.05 -3.07
CA THR A 47 -4.40 -7.22 -1.66
C THR A 47 -3.88 -6.06 -0.78
N HIS A 48 -2.62 -5.63 -0.97
CA HIS A 48 -2.07 -4.49 -0.23
C HIS A 48 -2.78 -3.18 -0.57
N ILE A 49 -3.03 -2.90 -1.86
CA ILE A 49 -3.77 -1.69 -2.28
C ILE A 49 -5.16 -1.67 -1.66
N ASN A 50 -5.92 -2.76 -1.81
CA ASN A 50 -7.30 -2.81 -1.35
C ASN A 50 -7.43 -2.68 0.17
N PHE A 51 -6.43 -3.11 0.93
CA PHE A 51 -6.45 -2.98 2.38
C PHE A 51 -6.25 -1.52 2.83
N SER A 52 -5.33 -0.80 2.20
CA SER A 52 -4.93 0.54 2.63
C SER A 52 -5.66 1.68 1.92
N LEU A 53 -6.22 1.45 0.73
CA LEU A 53 -6.93 2.47 -0.04
C LEU A 53 -8.11 3.11 0.70
N PRO A 54 -8.97 2.36 1.44
CA PRO A 54 -10.04 2.98 2.22
C PRO A 54 -9.56 3.95 3.30
N ASN A 55 -8.31 3.81 3.75
CA ASN A 55 -7.71 4.64 4.81
C ASN A 55 -6.94 5.84 4.26
N LEU A 56 -6.92 6.05 2.93
CA LEU A 56 -6.15 7.11 2.29
C LEU A 56 -6.69 8.51 2.62
N VAL A 57 -7.99 8.62 2.87
CA VAL A 57 -8.72 9.87 3.11
C VAL A 57 -9.46 9.81 4.43
N ASN A 58 -9.72 10.98 5.03
CA ASN A 58 -10.41 11.12 6.34
C ASN A 58 -9.69 10.45 7.52
N ASP A 59 -8.37 10.38 7.48
CA ASP A 59 -7.52 9.94 8.60
C ASP A 59 -6.85 11.13 9.30
N SER A 60 -6.09 10.86 10.37
CA SER A 60 -5.18 11.80 11.02
C SER A 60 -4.24 12.50 10.02
N TYR A 61 -3.77 13.70 10.36
CA TYR A 61 -2.82 14.43 9.52
C TYR A 61 -1.62 13.55 9.19
N GLU A 62 -1.09 12.86 10.19
CA GLU A 62 0.04 11.95 10.17
C GLU A 62 -0.09 10.82 9.15
N GLY A 63 -1.31 10.43 8.77
CA GLY A 63 -1.55 9.52 7.63
C GLY A 63 -1.78 10.30 6.33
N GLY A 64 -2.75 11.22 6.33
CA GLY A 64 -3.26 11.82 5.10
C GLY A 64 -2.27 12.67 4.29
N HIS A 65 -1.31 13.34 4.95
CA HIS A 65 -0.46 14.33 4.25
C HIS A 65 0.57 13.73 3.28
N TRP A 66 0.90 12.44 3.41
CA TRP A 66 1.94 11.80 2.60
C TRP A 66 1.47 10.50 1.93
N LEU A 67 0.49 9.78 2.50
CA LEU A 67 0.00 8.51 1.95
C LEU A 67 -0.44 8.64 0.49
N GLY A 68 -0.97 9.80 0.10
CA GLY A 68 -1.32 10.14 -1.28
C GLY A 68 -0.17 9.92 -2.27
N SER A 69 1.06 10.27 -1.91
CA SER A 69 2.22 10.11 -2.80
C SER A 69 2.51 8.64 -3.10
N PHE A 70 2.47 7.77 -2.08
CA PHE A 70 2.67 6.33 -2.24
C PHE A 70 1.50 5.66 -2.97
N ALA A 71 0.27 6.09 -2.69
CA ALA A 71 -0.92 5.57 -3.36
C ALA A 71 -0.89 5.86 -4.87
N ILE A 72 -0.44 7.05 -5.28
CA ILE A 72 -0.28 7.40 -6.71
C ILE A 72 0.68 6.43 -7.40
N TYR A 73 1.87 6.18 -6.84
CA TYR A 73 2.81 5.20 -7.38
C TYR A 73 2.22 3.79 -7.48
N ALA A 74 1.44 3.36 -6.48
CA ALA A 74 0.83 2.03 -6.49
C ALA A 74 -0.33 1.88 -7.50
N LEU A 75 -1.04 2.97 -7.81
CA LEU A 75 -2.25 2.96 -8.64
C LEU A 75 -1.99 3.26 -10.12
N LEU A 76 -1.06 4.17 -10.43
CA LEU A 76 -0.85 4.69 -11.79
C LEU A 76 0.20 3.93 -12.62
N ASP A 77 0.88 2.95 -12.03
CA ASP A 77 1.85 2.07 -12.72
C ASP A 77 1.21 0.85 -13.40
#